data_AF-A0A539DNU2-F1
#
_entry.id   AF-A0A539DNU2-F1
#
_cell.length_a   1.000
_cell.length_b   1.000
_cell.length_c   1.000
_cell.angle_alpha   90.00
_cell.angle_beta   90.00
_cell.angle_gamma   90.00
#
_symmetry.space_group_name_H-M   'P 1'
#
loop_
_entity.id
_entity.type
_entity.pdbx_description
1 polymer ?
#
loop_
_entity_poly.entity_id
_entity_poly.type
_entity_poly.pdbx_seq_one_letter_code
_entity_poly.pdbx_strand_id
1 'polypeptide(L)' 'MPLVANSNLPAFERISDEGGTILPKEVAVEQQIRELHIGLLNMMP' A
#
# COMPACT_ATOMS: atom_id res chain seq x y z
N MET A 1 -1.01 -1.86 -2.49
CA MET A 1 -1.64 -0.61 -2.03
C MET A 1 -1.91 -0.77 -0.55
N PRO A 2 -1.37 0.11 0.32
CA PRO A 2 -1.60 0.02 1.76
C PRO A 2 -3.07 0.23 2.11
N LEU A 3 -3.52 -0.39 3.20
CA LEU A 3 -4.87 -0.17 3.73
C LEU A 3 -4.89 1.11 4.56
N VAL A 4 -6.01 1.83 4.53
CA VAL A 4 -6.17 3.07 5.30
C VAL A 4 -6.94 2.74 6.58
N ALA A 5 -6.36 3.05 7.74
CA ALA A 5 -7.03 2.94 9.03
C ALA A 5 -8.07 4.06 9.15
N ASN A 6 -9.27 3.84 8.61
CA ASN A 6 -10.37 4.80 8.62
C ASN A 6 -11.27 4.72 9.88
N SER A 7 -10.95 3.77 10.77
CA SER A 7 -11.68 3.43 11.99
C SER A 7 -10.74 2.72 12.97
N ASN A 8 -11.12 2.61 14.24
CA ASN A 8 -10.30 1.99 15.30
C ASN A 8 -10.52 0.47 15.38
N LEU A 9 -10.53 -0.22 14.25
CA LEU A 9 -10.73 -1.66 14.22
C LEU A 9 -9.45 -2.40 14.66
N PRO A 10 -9.53 -3.38 15.58
CA PRO A 10 -8.38 -4.20 15.99
C PRO A 10 -7.71 -4.96 14.84
N ALA A 11 -8.44 -5.16 13.74
CA ALA A 11 -7.93 -5.79 12.53
C ALA A 11 -6.72 -5.04 11.93
N PHE A 12 -6.64 -3.72 12.08
CA PHE A 12 -5.51 -2.94 11.56
C PHE A 12 -4.21 -3.20 12.34
N GLU A 13 -4.28 -3.39 13.65
CA GLU A 13 -3.14 -3.78 14.48
C GLU A 13 -2.64 -5.17 14.07
N ARG A 14 -3.56 -6.12 13.94
CA ARG A 14 -3.23 -7.47 13.48
C ARG A 14 -2.55 -7.49 12.12
N ILE A 15 -3.04 -6.72 11.15
CA ILE A 15 -2.44 -6.63 9.82
C ILE A 15 -1.04 -6.01 9.88
N SER A 16 -0.84 -5.00 10.74
CA SER A 16 0.48 -4.40 10.97
C SER A 16 1.46 -5.41 11.56
N ASP A 17 1.02 -6.21 12.54
CA ASP A 17 1.84 -7.25 13.20
C ASP A 17 2.23 -8.38 12.24
N GLU A 18 1.36 -8.69 11.26
CA GLU A 18 1.63 -9.65 10.19
C GLU A 18 2.52 -9.06 9.06
N GLY A 19 3.00 -7.81 9.21
CA GLY A 19 3.88 -7.12 8.27
C GLY A 19 3.17 -6.37 7.14
N GLY A 20 1.84 -6.24 7.23
CA GLY A 20 1.03 -5.45 6.30
C GLY A 20 1.21 -3.95 6.50
N THR A 21 1.19 -3.19 5.40
CA THR A 21 1.30 -1.73 5.47
C THR A 21 -0.06 -1.07 5.70
N ILE A 22 -0.20 -0.39 6.84
CA ILE A 22 -1.36 0.43 7.19
C ILE A 22 -0.97 1.91 7.15
N LEU A 23 -1.79 2.76 6.51
CA LEU A 23 -1.64 4.20 6.52
C LEU A 23 -2.64 4.87 7.48
N PRO A 24 -2.19 5.88 8.25
CA PRO A 24 -3.10 6.81 8.92
C PRO A 24 -3.99 7.53 7.91
N LYS A 25 -5.23 7.84 8.30
CA LYS A 25 -6.22 8.48 7.44
C LYS A 25 -5.74 9.83 6.90
N GLU A 26 -5.01 10.58 7.71
CA GLU A 26 -4.50 11.91 7.39
C GLU A 26 -3.45 11.84 6.27
N VAL A 27 -2.64 10.79 6.25
CA VAL A 27 -1.58 10.55 5.25
C VAL A 27 -2.16 9.97 3.96
N ALA A 28 -3.29 9.26 4.04
CA ALA A 28 -3.92 8.62 2.90
C ALA A 28 -4.58 9.59 1.90
N VAL A 29 -4.89 10.82 2.32
CA VAL A 29 -5.54 11.83 1.46
C VAL A 29 -4.57 12.39 0.41
N GLU A 30 -3.28 12.45 0.70
CA GLU A 30 -2.26 13.05 -0.17
C GLU A 30 -1.39 12.00 -0.87
N GLN A 31 -2.02 11.00 -1.50
CA GLN A 31 -1.26 10.02 -2.27
C GLN A 31 -0.87 10.58 -3.64
N GLN A 32 0.44 10.78 -3.83
CA GLN A 32 1.02 11.00 -5.15
C GLN A 32 1.19 9.66 -5.87
N ILE A 33 0.10 9.13 -6.41
CA ILE A 33 0.15 7.92 -7.24
C ILE A 33 0.84 8.28 -8.55
N ARG A 34 2.13 7.94 -8.63
CA ARG A 34 2.93 8.11 -9.85
C ARG A 34 2.70 6.97 -10.83
N GLU A 35 2.82 7.27 -12.12
CA GLU A 35 2.84 6.25 -13.15
C GLU A 35 4.02 5.28 -12.95
N LEU A 36 3.78 4.00 -13.21
CA LEU A 36 4.81 2.97 -13.21
C LEU A 36 5.16 2.62 -14.65
N HIS A 37 6.32 3.07 -15.11
CA HIS A 37 6.86 2.69 -16.42
C HIS A 37 7.73 1.45 -16.25
N ILE A 38 7.28 0.31 -16.79
CA ILE A 38 8.03 -0.96 -16.77
C ILE A 38 8.52 -1.25 -18.18
N GLY A 39 9.84 -1.29 -18.36
CA GLY A 39 10.45 -1.87 -19.55
C GLY A 39 10.64 -3.37 -19.38
N LEU A 40 10.09 -4.17 -20.27
CA LEU A 40 10.34 -5.61 -20.34
C LEU A 40 11.08 -5.92 -21.64
N LEU A 41 12.34 -6.35 -21.53
CA LEU A 41 13.08 -6.90 -22.66
C LEU A 41 13.06 -8.43 -22.53
N ASN A 42 12.21 -9.07 -23.33
CA ASN A 42 12.14 -10.52 -23.38
C ASN A 42 13.13 -11.05 -24.43
N MET A 43 14.15 -11.78 -23.98
CA MET A 43 15.17 -12.43 -24.82
C MET A 43 15.03 -13.95 -24.84
N MET A 44 13.82 -14.46 -24.54
CA MET A 44 13.56 -15.90 -24.66
C MET A 44 13.83 -16.36 -26.10
N PRO A 45 14.60 -17.45 -26.29
CA PRO A 45 14.84 -18.04 -27.60
C PRO A 45 13.59 -18.66 -28.22
#